data_AF-A0A1H1S635-F1
#
_entry.id   AF-A0A1H1S635-F1
#
_cell.length_a   1.000
_cell.length_b   1.000
_cell.length_c   1.000
_cell.angle_alpha   90.00
_cell.angle_beta   90.00
_cell.angle_gamma   90.00
#
_symmetry.space_group_name_H-M   'P 1'
#
loop_
_entity.id
_entity.type
_entity.pdbx_description
1 polymer ?
#
loop_
_entity_poly.entity_id
_entity_poly.type
_entity_poly.pdbx_seq_one_letter_code
_entity_poly.pdbx_strand_id
1 'polypeptide(L)'
;MKVSITKLRKNTRYNYTPRYYKGKDEGNIYEFDSKFNKYKNLTNSIDFGSHWAEARTNSRTRGNREINKRVIYIIIVLILIFLWIIDFDLSIFRN
;
A
#
# COMPACT_ATOMS: atom_id res chain seq x y z
N MET A 1 13.36 5.49 -16.74
CA MET A 1 11.90 5.30 -16.86
C MET A 1 11.66 4.02 -17.67
N LYS A 2 11.13 2.95 -17.07
CA LYS A 2 10.99 1.64 -17.75
C LYS A 2 9.68 1.63 -18.54
N VAL A 3 9.74 1.95 -19.84
CA VAL A 3 8.55 1.96 -20.70
C VAL A 3 8.23 0.52 -21.13
N SER A 4 7.11 -0.02 -20.64
CA SER A 4 6.66 -1.37 -21.01
C SER A 4 5.75 -1.31 -22.25
N ILE A 5 6.32 -1.44 -23.44
CA ILE A 5 5.59 -1.38 -24.73
C ILE A 5 4.64 -2.57 -24.96
N THR A 6 4.80 -3.69 -24.27
CA THR A 6 4.03 -4.93 -24.50
C THR A 6 2.80 -5.10 -23.61
N LYS A 7 2.48 -4.11 -22.76
CA LYS A 7 1.39 -4.26 -21.79
C LYS A 7 0.05 -3.86 -22.41
N LEU A 8 -0.69 -4.86 -22.90
CA LEU A 8 -2.06 -4.70 -23.37
C LEU A 8 -2.98 -4.17 -22.25
N ARG A 9 -3.91 -3.28 -22.62
CA ARG A 9 -4.92 -2.76 -21.69
C ARG A 9 -5.85 -3.90 -21.27
N LYS A 10 -6.05 -4.09 -19.97
CA LYS A 10 -7.01 -5.08 -19.46
C LYS A 10 -8.44 -4.58 -19.65
N ASN A 11 -9.38 -5.50 -19.87
CA ASN A 11 -10.80 -5.18 -19.92
C ASN A 11 -11.28 -4.71 -18.53
N THR A 12 -12.10 -3.66 -18.49
CA THR A 12 -12.75 -3.16 -17.28
C THR A 12 -13.98 -4.00 -16.98
N ARG A 13 -14.11 -4.50 -15.76
CA ARG A 13 -15.35 -5.16 -15.32
C ARG A 13 -16.38 -4.10 -14.92
N TYR A 14 -17.64 -4.35 -15.26
CA TYR A 14 -18.76 -3.51 -14.85
C TYR A 14 -19.41 -4.09 -13.59
N ASN A 15 -19.59 -3.26 -12.56
CA ASN A 15 -20.26 -3.65 -11.32
C ASN A 15 -21.78 -3.47 -11.47
N TYR A 16 -22.53 -4.57 -11.54
CA TYR A 16 -23.99 -4.55 -11.61
C TYR A 16 -24.62 -4.35 -10.22
N THR A 17 -25.63 -3.49 -10.16
CA THR A 17 -26.49 -3.29 -8.99
C THR A 17 -27.93 -3.59 -9.37
N PRO A 18 -28.62 -4.52 -8.68
CA PRO A 18 -30.03 -4.78 -8.93
C PRO A 18 -30.88 -3.51 -8.77
N ARG A 19 -31.94 -3.38 -9.57
CA ARG A 19 -32.78 -2.16 -9.64
C ARG A 19 -33.27 -1.65 -8.29
N TYR A 20 -33.64 -2.56 -7.39
CA TYR A 20 -34.18 -2.22 -6.06
C TYR A 20 -33.16 -2.34 -4.93
N TYR A 21 -31.90 -2.63 -5.26
CA TYR A 21 -30.86 -2.83 -4.26
C TYR A 21 -30.08 -1.55 -4.01
N LYS A 22 -30.22 -1.01 -2.79
CA LYS A 22 -29.46 0.15 -2.30
C LYS A 22 -28.14 -0.29 -1.66
N GLY A 23 -27.28 -0.91 -2.44
CA GLY A 23 -26.02 -1.49 -1.97
C GLY A 23 -24.76 -0.68 -2.27
N LYS A 24 -24.93 0.45 -2.96
CA LYS A 24 -23.85 1.40 -3.21
C LYS A 24 -24.05 2.57 -2.27
N ASP A 25 -23.17 2.70 -1.29
CA ASP A 25 -23.17 3.85 -0.41
C ASP A 25 -22.82 5.10 -1.21
N GLU A 26 -23.69 6.11 -1.17
CA GLU A 26 -23.50 7.36 -1.91
C GLU A 26 -22.35 8.22 -1.38
N GLY A 27 -21.59 7.72 -0.39
CA GLY A 27 -20.41 8.35 0.18
C GLY A 27 -20.68 9.73 0.78
N ASN A 28 -19.64 10.54 0.92
CA ASN A 28 -19.80 11.91 1.42
C ASN A 28 -20.54 12.77 0.38
N ILE A 29 -21.62 13.44 0.80
CA ILE A 29 -22.47 14.30 -0.03
C ILE A 29 -21.73 15.60 -0.41
N TYR A 30 -20.77 16.01 0.42
CA TYR A 30 -20.00 17.24 0.23
C TYR A 30 -18.69 17.05 -0.55
N GLU A 31 -18.47 15.86 -1.09
CA GLU A 31 -17.26 15.57 -1.87
C GLU A 31 -17.40 16.13 -3.30
N PHE A 32 -16.48 17.00 -3.71
CA PHE A 32 -16.48 17.70 -5.00
C PHE A 32 -15.95 16.85 -6.17
N ASP A 33 -16.31 15.56 -6.28
CA ASP A 33 -15.95 14.72 -7.42
C ASP A 33 -17.14 14.47 -8.35
N SER A 34 -16.87 14.12 -9.61
CA SER A 34 -17.89 13.77 -10.59
C SER A 34 -18.62 12.48 -10.19
N LYS A 35 -19.95 12.45 -10.40
CA LYS A 35 -20.76 11.24 -10.16
C LYS A 35 -20.17 10.02 -10.88
N PHE A 36 -19.70 10.19 -12.12
CA PHE A 36 -19.12 9.10 -12.91
C PHE A 36 -17.85 8.52 -12.28
N ASN A 37 -16.95 9.36 -11.76
CA ASN A 37 -15.74 8.88 -11.07
C ASN A 37 -16.09 8.13 -9.79
N LYS A 38 -17.03 8.65 -9.00
CA LYS A 38 -17.48 8.03 -7.75
C LYS A 38 -18.02 6.63 -7.99
N TYR A 39 -18.94 6.46 -8.95
CA TYR A 39 -19.55 5.16 -9.24
C TYR A 39 -18.64 4.18 -10.00
N LYS A 40 -17.53 4.64 -10.59
CA LYS A 40 -16.60 3.78 -11.33
C LYS A 40 -15.85 2.80 -10.43
N ASN A 41 -15.44 3.26 -9.24
CA ASN A 41 -14.66 2.46 -8.31
C ASN A 41 -15.50 1.87 -7.17
N LEU A 42 -16.74 2.33 -7.00
CA LEU A 42 -17.61 1.87 -5.93
C LEU A 42 -18.09 0.43 -6.18
N THR A 43 -17.70 -0.47 -5.28
CA THR A 43 -18.16 -1.85 -5.24
C THR A 43 -19.55 -1.93 -4.60
N ASN A 44 -20.31 -2.96 -4.96
CA ASN A 44 -21.59 -3.22 -4.34
C ASN A 44 -21.36 -3.95 -3.02
N SER A 45 -22.12 -3.67 -1.96
CA SER A 45 -22.01 -4.38 -0.68
C SER A 45 -22.18 -5.90 -0.79
N ILE A 46 -22.96 -6.39 -1.76
CA ILE A 46 -23.12 -7.84 -2.04
C ILE A 46 -21.90 -8.44 -2.77
N ASP A 47 -21.07 -7.63 -3.44
CA ASP A 47 -19.94 -8.13 -4.23
C ASP A 47 -18.74 -8.46 -3.35
N PHE A 48 -18.87 -9.55 -2.58
CA PHE A 48 -17.81 -10.04 -1.71
C PHE A 48 -16.51 -10.27 -2.48
N GLY A 49 -16.56 -10.79 -3.71
CA GLY A 49 -15.37 -11.05 -4.52
C GLY A 49 -14.50 -9.80 -4.71
N SER A 50 -15.15 -8.67 -4.98
CA SER A 50 -14.47 -7.36 -5.06
C SER A 50 -13.89 -6.92 -3.71
N HIS A 51 -14.65 -7.08 -2.62
CA HIS A 51 -14.18 -6.76 -1.26
C HIS A 51 -12.97 -7.59 -0.86
N TRP A 52 -12.96 -8.89 -1.14
CA TRP A 52 -11.81 -9.76 -0.91
C TRP A 52 -10.60 -9.37 -1.76
N ALA A 53 -10.82 -8.94 -3.01
CA ALA A 53 -9.75 -8.45 -3.87
C ALA A 53 -9.14 -7.15 -3.33
N GLU A 54 -9.98 -6.21 -2.90
CA GLU A 54 -9.59 -4.94 -2.30
C GLU A 54 -8.86 -5.13 -0.96
N ALA A 55 -9.42 -5.96 -0.07
CA ALA A 55 -8.78 -6.31 1.19
C ALA A 55 -7.42 -6.97 0.96
N ARG A 56 -7.31 -7.84 -0.05
CA ARG A 56 -6.03 -8.46 -0.45
C ARG A 56 -5.06 -7.42 -1.04
N THR A 57 -5.52 -6.39 -1.74
CA THR A 57 -4.63 -5.33 -2.20
C THR A 57 -4.19 -4.42 -1.07
N ASN A 58 -5.08 -4.09 -0.14
CA ASN A 58 -4.79 -3.25 1.02
C ASN A 58 -3.88 -3.96 2.03
N SER A 59 -4.01 -5.28 2.17
CA SER A 59 -3.11 -6.09 3.02
C SER A 59 -1.71 -6.29 2.44
N ARG A 60 -1.48 -5.98 1.16
CA ARG A 60 -0.14 -6.04 0.56
C ARG A 60 0.72 -4.89 1.09
N THR A 61 1.54 -5.19 2.09
CA THR A 61 2.57 -4.30 2.64
C THR A 61 3.79 -4.08 1.74
N ARG A 62 3.81 -4.63 0.51
CA ARG A 62 4.95 -4.48 -0.43
C ARG A 62 5.26 -3.03 -0.81
N GLY A 63 4.30 -2.11 -0.68
CA GLY A 63 4.51 -0.67 -0.92
C GLY A 63 5.12 0.09 0.26
N ASN A 64 5.03 -0.45 1.49
CA ASN A 64 5.49 0.19 2.72
C ASN A 64 6.79 -0.43 3.24
N ARG A 65 7.65 -0.94 2.35
CA ARG A 65 9.00 -1.41 2.72
C ARG A 65 9.98 -0.24 2.83
N GLU A 66 9.52 0.87 3.37
CA GLU A 66 10.41 1.97 3.75
C GLU A 66 11.05 1.57 5.08
N ILE A 67 12.37 1.42 5.09
CA ILE A 67 13.08 1.16 6.34
C ILE A 67 13.04 2.45 7.16
N ASN A 68 12.52 2.36 8.38
CA ASN A 68 12.47 3.52 9.27
C ASN A 68 13.91 3.95 9.62
N LYS A 69 14.33 5.12 9.12
CA LYS A 69 15.66 5.69 9.37
C LYS A 69 15.98 5.79 10.87
N ARG A 70 14.97 6.05 11.72
CA ARG A 70 15.16 6.08 13.18
C ARG A 70 15.63 4.75 13.73
N VAL A 71 15.06 3.64 13.25
CA VAL A 71 15.46 2.28 13.67
C VAL A 71 16.91 2.02 13.25
N ILE A 72 17.32 2.43 12.05
CA ILE A 72 18.72 2.34 11.61
C ILE A 72 19.64 3.13 12.55
N TYR A 73 19.30 4.38 12.87
CA TYR A 73 20.11 5.19 13.79
C TYR A 73 20.21 4.56 15.19
N ILE A 74 19.11 4.02 15.72
CA ILE A 74 19.09 3.33 17.02
C ILE A 74 20.02 2.12 16.98
N ILE A 75 19.96 1.30 15.93
CA ILE A 75 20.82 0.11 15.77
C ILE A 75 22.30 0.53 15.72
N ILE A 76 22.66 1.57 14.96
CA ILE A 76 24.04 2.06 14.86
C ILE A 76 24.55 2.52 16.23
N VAL A 77 23.76 3.30 16.97
CA VAL A 77 24.14 3.79 18.31
C VAL A 77 24.32 2.63 19.29
N LEU A 78 23.42 1.65 19.29
CA LEU A 78 23.52 0.47 20.15
C LEU A 78 24.78 -0.35 19.85
N ILE A 79 25.13 -0.53 18.57
CA ILE A 79 26.37 -1.22 18.17
C ILE A 79 27.59 -0.44 18.67
N LEU A 80 27.62 0.89 18.52
CA LEU A 80 28.74 1.71 18.99
C LEU A 80 28.92 1.63 20.51
N ILE A 81 27.82 1.69 21.28
CA ILE A 81 27.85 1.54 22.74
C ILE A 81 28.36 0.15 23.12
N PHE A 82 27.88 -0.89 22.46
CA PHE A 82 28.33 -2.26 22.72
C PHE A 82 29.83 -2.42 22.46
N LEU A 83 30.33 -1.92 21.34
CA LEU A 83 31.75 -1.98 20.98
C LEU A 83 32.62 -1.21 21.97
N TRP A 84 32.12 -0.09 22.50
CA TRP A 84 32.82 0.67 23.53
C TRP A 84 32.93 -0.07 24.86
N ILE A 85 31.89 -0.79 25.30
CA ILE A 85 31.89 -1.56 26.56
C ILE A 85 32.96 -2.66 26.58
N ILE A 86 33.24 -3.27 25.43
CA ILE A 86 34.18 -4.40 25.30
C ILE A 86 35.59 -3.95 24.88
N ASP A 87 35.85 -2.64 24.79
CA ASP A 87 37.09 -2.06 24.25
C ASP A 87 37.49 -2.67 22.90
N PHE A 88 36.54 -2.84 21.99
CA PHE A 88 36.79 -3.48 20.70
C PHE A 88 37.67 -2.60 19.79
N ASP A 89 38.82 -3.11 19.38
CA ASP A 89 39.71 -2.40 18.47
C ASP A 89 39.20 -2.39 17.02
N LEU A 90 38.69 -1.23 16.59
CA LEU A 90 38.24 -0.99 15.22
C LEU A 90 39.40 -0.87 14.21
N SER A 91 40.63 -0.72 14.68
CA SER A 91 41.83 -0.57 13.84
C SER A 91 42.18 -1.86 13.09
N ILE A 92 41.65 -3.00 13.55
CA ILE A 92 41.80 -4.31 12.88
C ILE A 92 41.30 -4.33 11.43
N PHE A 93 40.43 -3.38 11.06
CA PHE A 93 39.90 -3.25 9.70
C PHE A 93 40.69 -2.28 8.80
N ARG A 94 41.71 -1.60 9.34
CA ARG A 94 42.55 -0.68 8.60
C ARG A 94 43.81 -1.43 8.13
N ASN A 95 43.88 -1.71 6.83
CA ASN A 95 45.12 -2.14 6.17
C ASN A 95 46.14 -0.99 6.16
#